data_AF-A0A2H9NPH7-F1
#
_entry.id   AF-A0A2H9NPH7-F1
#
_cell.length_a   1.000
_cell.length_b   1.000
_cell.length_c   1.000
_cell.angle_alpha   90.00
_cell.angle_beta   90.00
_cell.angle_gamma   90.00
#
_symmetry.space_group_name_H-M   'P 1'
#
loop_
_entity.id
_entity.type
_entity.pdbx_description
1 polymer ?
#
loop_
_entity_poly.entity_id
_entity_poly.type
_entity_poly.pdbx_seq_one_letter_code
_entity_poly.pdbx_strand_id
1 'polypeptide(L)'
;AGAEAGSVLKEFTATPEQLADLALGGKMGVDLFQVGQIVDVTGVTIGKGYAGTIKRHHFKSGRASHGNSKSHNVPGSIGMAQDPGRVFPGKRMTGHLGDVQRTVQNLQIVRIDMERQLLLVRGAVPGAPGGDVIVRPAVKAGA
;
A
#
# COMPACT_ATOMS: atom_id res chain seq x y z
N ALA A 1 20.02 -15.35 18.57
CA ALA A 1 20.96 -14.59 17.72
C ALA A 1 21.74 -13.48 18.47
N GLY A 2 21.49 -13.22 19.77
CA GLY A 2 22.25 -12.20 20.51
C GLY A 2 22.01 -10.75 20.02
N ALA A 3 20.99 -10.52 19.21
CA ALA A 3 20.64 -9.20 18.68
C ALA A 3 19.70 -8.46 19.65
N GLU A 4 19.77 -7.13 19.62
CA GLU A 4 18.85 -6.25 20.35
C GLU A 4 17.41 -6.39 19.82
N ALA A 5 16.43 -6.16 20.69
CA ALA A 5 15.02 -6.26 20.33
C ALA A 5 14.63 -5.12 19.38
N GLY A 6 14.15 -5.47 18.18
CA GLY A 6 13.60 -4.52 17.21
C GLY A 6 12.13 -4.18 17.48
N SER A 7 11.67 -3.04 16.97
CA SER A 7 10.25 -2.67 16.98
C SER A 7 9.40 -3.50 16.00
N VAL A 8 10.02 -4.03 14.95
CA VAL A 8 9.36 -4.73 13.85
C VAL A 8 10.18 -5.95 13.44
N LEU A 9 9.47 -7.07 13.17
CA LEU A 9 10.02 -8.25 12.51
C LEU A 9 9.39 -8.39 11.11
N LYS A 10 10.22 -8.48 10.08
CA LYS A 10 9.79 -8.75 8.70
C LYS A 10 10.73 -9.72 8.02
N GLU A 11 10.16 -10.46 7.07
CA GLU A 11 10.87 -11.42 6.25
C GLU A 11 11.05 -10.88 4.83
N PHE A 12 12.18 -11.21 4.23
CA PHE A 12 12.52 -10.86 2.86
C PHE A 12 12.89 -12.13 2.12
N THR A 13 12.37 -12.28 0.91
CA THR A 13 12.79 -13.37 0.02
C THR A 13 14.16 -13.03 -0.56
N ALA A 14 15.12 -13.95 -0.42
CA ALA A 14 16.48 -13.81 -0.92
C ALA A 14 16.92 -15.08 -1.65
N THR A 15 17.87 -14.94 -2.58
CA THR A 15 18.53 -16.10 -3.22
C THR A 15 19.60 -16.69 -2.31
N PRO A 16 20.00 -17.97 -2.49
CA PRO A 16 21.05 -18.59 -1.68
C PRO A 16 22.39 -17.84 -1.70
N GLU A 17 22.72 -17.21 -2.84
CA GLU A 17 23.91 -16.38 -3.01
C GLU A 17 23.85 -15.14 -2.11
N GLN A 18 22.73 -14.43 -2.10
CA GLN A 18 22.52 -13.25 -1.25
C GLN A 18 22.55 -13.59 0.25
N LEU A 19 22.14 -14.81 0.62
CA LEU A 19 22.20 -15.27 2.01
C LEU A 19 23.63 -15.56 2.47
N ALA A 20 24.52 -15.96 1.56
CA ALA A 20 25.92 -16.23 1.90
C ALA A 20 26.67 -14.97 2.34
N ASP A 21 26.28 -13.81 1.79
CA ASP A 21 26.88 -12.50 2.09
C ASP A 21 26.33 -11.87 3.39
N LEU A 22 25.30 -12.47 4.00
CA LEU A 22 24.63 -11.92 5.19
C LEU A 22 25.04 -12.66 6.46
N ALA A 23 25.72 -11.95 7.36
CA ALA A 23 26.06 -12.44 8.69
C ALA A 23 24.88 -12.25 9.68
N LEU A 24 24.67 -13.25 10.54
CA LEU A 24 23.69 -13.15 11.65
C LEU A 24 24.07 -12.00 12.59
N GLY A 25 23.11 -11.12 12.88
CA GLY A 25 23.33 -9.95 13.73
C GLY A 25 24.00 -8.76 13.02
N GLY A 26 24.21 -8.85 11.70
CA GLY A 26 24.68 -7.73 10.88
C GLY A 26 23.72 -6.54 10.93
N LYS A 27 24.28 -5.33 10.93
CA LYS A 27 23.51 -4.08 10.82
C LYS A 27 23.32 -3.75 9.34
N MET A 28 22.08 -3.45 8.97
CA MET A 28 21.70 -3.03 7.62
C MET A 28 21.45 -1.53 7.64
N GLY A 29 22.23 -0.76 6.88
CA GLY A 29 22.09 0.70 6.78
C GLY A 29 21.52 1.14 5.43
N VAL A 30 21.46 2.45 5.23
CA VAL A 30 21.00 3.05 3.96
C VAL A 30 22.02 2.92 2.82
N ASP A 31 23.23 2.44 3.11
CA ASP A 31 24.33 2.13 2.17
C ASP A 31 24.00 1.00 1.18
N LEU A 32 22.99 0.20 1.49
CA LEU A 32 22.50 -0.86 0.58
C LEU A 32 21.89 -0.32 -0.72
N PHE A 33 21.56 0.98 -0.74
CA PHE A 33 20.91 1.62 -1.86
C PHE A 33 21.84 2.62 -2.55
N GLN A 34 21.54 2.92 -3.81
CA GLN A 34 22.26 3.90 -4.61
C GLN A 34 21.34 5.02 -5.07
N VAL A 35 21.88 6.23 -5.21
CA VAL A 35 21.15 7.36 -5.81
C VAL A 35 20.81 7.02 -7.25
N GLY A 36 19.56 7.25 -7.65
CA GLY A 36 19.03 6.91 -8.97
C GLY A 36 18.43 5.50 -9.07
N GLN A 37 18.67 4.63 -8.07
CA GLN A 37 18.08 3.29 -8.03
C GLN A 37 16.55 3.37 -7.96
N ILE A 38 15.90 2.44 -8.66
CA ILE A 38 14.44 2.29 -8.64
C ILE A 38 14.06 1.22 -7.60
N VAL A 39 13.11 1.55 -6.73
CA VAL A 39 12.67 0.74 -5.60
C VAL A 39 11.15 0.60 -5.55
N ASP A 40 10.70 -0.50 -4.95
CA ASP A 40 9.30 -0.73 -4.59
C ASP A 40 9.13 -0.52 -3.08
N VAL A 41 8.16 0.29 -2.68
CA VAL A 41 7.90 0.62 -1.26
C VAL A 41 6.56 0.04 -0.84
N THR A 42 6.57 -0.76 0.22
CA THR A 42 5.38 -1.41 0.78
C THR A 42 5.09 -0.89 2.18
N GLY A 43 3.85 -0.56 2.46
CA GLY A 43 3.43 -0.03 3.76
C GLY A 43 1.94 -0.21 3.99
N VAL A 44 1.48 0.10 5.19
CA VAL A 44 0.06 0.08 5.55
C VAL A 44 -0.55 1.44 5.20
N THR A 45 -1.60 1.42 4.38
CA THR A 45 -2.28 2.66 3.96
C THR A 45 -3.07 3.31 5.08
N ILE A 46 -3.21 4.64 5.04
CA ILE A 46 -4.01 5.39 6.02
C ILE A 46 -5.45 4.86 6.03
N GLY A 47 -5.92 4.46 7.21
CA GLY A 47 -7.30 4.07 7.47
C GLY A 47 -8.27 5.22 7.25
N LYS A 48 -9.37 4.97 6.53
CA LYS A 48 -10.43 5.93 6.24
C LYS A 48 -11.77 5.56 6.88
N GLY A 49 -11.78 4.54 7.74
CA GLY A 49 -12.95 4.03 8.45
C GLY A 49 -13.98 3.37 7.52
N TYR A 50 -15.23 3.31 7.96
CA TYR A 50 -16.35 2.83 7.15
C TYR A 50 -16.67 3.84 6.04
N ALA A 51 -16.40 3.48 4.80
CA ALA A 51 -16.57 4.34 3.64
C ALA A 51 -17.80 3.96 2.80
N GLY A 52 -18.52 4.98 2.35
CA GLY A 52 -19.60 4.87 1.36
C GLY A 52 -19.09 4.43 -0.03
N THR A 53 -19.99 4.01 -0.92
CA THR A 53 -19.63 3.51 -2.26
C THR A 53 -18.97 4.55 -3.15
N ILE A 54 -19.35 5.82 -3.00
CA ILE A 54 -18.74 6.95 -3.73
C ILE A 54 -17.26 7.08 -3.32
N LYS A 55 -16.96 7.18 -2.03
CA LYS A 55 -15.58 7.34 -1.54
C LYS A 55 -14.72 6.08 -1.78
N ARG A 56 -15.31 4.89 -1.65
CA ARG A 56 -14.60 3.60 -1.73
C ARG A 56 -14.35 3.14 -3.16
N HIS A 57 -15.30 3.37 -4.06
CA HIS A 57 -15.31 2.80 -5.42
C HIS A 57 -15.51 3.85 -6.52
N HIS A 58 -15.51 5.14 -6.19
CA HIS A 58 -15.71 6.26 -7.13
C HIS A 58 -17.04 6.17 -7.90
N PHE A 59 -18.10 5.68 -7.25
CA PHE A 59 -19.44 5.68 -7.83
C PHE A 59 -19.95 7.13 -8.05
N LYS A 60 -20.79 7.32 -9.06
CA LYS A 60 -21.52 8.59 -9.24
C LYS A 60 -22.70 8.65 -8.26
N SER A 61 -23.03 9.85 -7.79
CA SER A 61 -24.25 10.11 -7.06
C SER A 61 -25.47 10.13 -7.98
N GLY A 62 -26.66 9.93 -7.41
CA GLY A 62 -27.92 10.25 -8.05
C GLY A 62 -28.10 11.76 -8.26
N ARG A 63 -29.13 12.16 -9.01
CA ARG A 63 -29.45 13.57 -9.26
C ARG A 63 -29.70 14.32 -7.95
N ALA A 64 -29.20 15.55 -7.84
CA ALA A 64 -29.40 16.33 -6.61
C ALA A 64 -30.82 16.89 -6.46
N SER A 65 -31.47 17.20 -7.57
CA SER A 65 -32.82 17.80 -7.67
C SER A 65 -33.71 16.99 -8.63
N HIS A 66 -34.83 17.57 -9.07
CA HIS A 66 -35.82 16.97 -9.98
C HIS A 66 -36.43 15.68 -9.43
N GLY A 67 -36.97 15.76 -8.20
CA GLY A 67 -37.78 14.68 -7.62
C GLY A 67 -36.98 13.53 -6.98
N ASN A 68 -35.66 13.67 -6.78
CA ASN A 68 -34.91 12.65 -6.04
C ASN A 68 -35.38 12.58 -4.57
N SER A 69 -36.00 11.45 -4.22
CA SER A 69 -36.45 11.13 -2.86
C SER A 69 -35.36 10.39 -2.06
N LYS A 70 -34.49 11.15 -1.37
CA LYS A 70 -33.50 10.64 -0.39
C LYS A 70 -32.50 9.60 -0.94
N SER A 71 -32.27 9.56 -2.25
CA SER A 71 -31.38 8.58 -2.92
C SER A 71 -30.13 9.21 -3.55
N HIS A 72 -29.69 10.36 -3.03
CA HIS A 72 -28.57 11.12 -3.58
C HIS A 72 -27.26 10.32 -3.61
N ASN A 73 -26.91 9.65 -2.51
CA ASN A 73 -25.62 8.98 -2.33
C ASN A 73 -25.75 7.46 -2.09
N VAL A 74 -26.74 6.83 -2.71
CA VAL A 74 -26.98 5.38 -2.59
C VAL A 74 -26.28 4.61 -3.72
N PRO A 75 -25.97 3.31 -3.56
CA PRO A 75 -25.29 2.51 -4.59
C PRO A 75 -26.13 2.23 -5.85
N GLY A 76 -27.44 2.48 -5.83
CA GLY A 76 -28.36 2.06 -6.89
C GLY A 76 -28.66 0.55 -6.81
N SER A 77 -28.90 -0.08 -7.96
CA SER A 77 -29.25 -1.50 -8.01
C SER A 77 -28.10 -2.42 -7.59
N ILE A 78 -28.41 -3.39 -6.72
CA ILE A 78 -27.45 -4.37 -6.21
C ILE A 78 -27.52 -5.73 -6.92
N GLY A 79 -28.56 -5.99 -7.74
CA GLY A 79 -28.79 -7.29 -8.38
C GLY A 79 -29.82 -7.25 -9.51
N MET A 80 -30.17 -8.43 -10.03
CA MET A 80 -31.18 -8.63 -11.08
C MET A 80 -32.45 -9.24 -10.50
N ALA A 81 -33.57 -9.15 -11.22
CA ALA A 81 -34.85 -9.74 -10.80
C ALA A 81 -34.88 -11.25 -11.08
N GLN A 82 -35.28 -12.03 -10.07
CA GLN A 82 -35.45 -13.50 -10.08
C GLN A 82 -34.18 -14.33 -10.36
N ASP A 83 -33.54 -14.15 -11.51
CA ASP A 83 -32.33 -14.87 -11.91
C ASP A 83 -31.16 -13.86 -11.93
N PRO A 84 -30.09 -14.02 -11.12
CA PRO A 84 -29.62 -15.19 -10.35
C PRO A 84 -30.20 -15.36 -8.93
N GLY A 85 -31.14 -14.50 -8.50
CA GLY A 85 -31.78 -14.60 -7.18
C GLY A 85 -30.86 -14.31 -5.99
N ARG A 86 -29.65 -13.77 -6.23
CA ARG A 86 -28.67 -13.43 -5.20
C ARG A 86 -27.79 -12.27 -5.61
N VAL A 87 -27.11 -11.65 -4.64
CA VAL A 87 -26.03 -10.70 -4.92
C VAL A 87 -24.75 -11.49 -5.24
N PHE A 88 -24.07 -11.15 -6.34
CA PHE A 88 -22.82 -11.81 -6.71
C PHE A 88 -21.69 -11.52 -5.70
N PRO A 89 -20.84 -12.50 -5.37
CA PRO A 89 -19.62 -12.28 -4.60
C PRO A 89 -18.74 -11.21 -5.24
N GLY A 90 -18.12 -10.35 -4.41
CA GLY A 90 -17.30 -9.24 -4.89
C GLY A 90 -18.07 -8.03 -5.42
N LYS A 91 -19.41 -8.01 -5.33
CA LYS A 91 -20.21 -6.81 -5.62
C LYS A 91 -19.70 -5.63 -4.77
N ARG A 92 -19.37 -4.53 -5.44
CA ARG A 92 -18.85 -3.32 -4.79
C ARG A 92 -19.92 -2.68 -3.89
N MET A 93 -19.63 -2.65 -2.60
CA MET A 93 -20.50 -2.08 -1.56
C MET A 93 -19.71 -1.18 -0.60
N THR A 94 -20.42 -0.56 0.34
CA THR A 94 -19.84 0.18 1.46
C THR A 94 -19.00 -0.74 2.35
N GLY A 95 -18.11 -0.17 3.16
CA GLY A 95 -17.28 -0.94 4.10
C GLY A 95 -15.97 -0.25 4.45
N HIS A 96 -15.16 -0.91 5.26
CA HIS A 96 -13.86 -0.38 5.67
C HIS A 96 -12.95 -0.08 4.47
N LEU A 97 -12.28 1.06 4.50
CA LEU A 97 -11.35 1.52 3.47
C LEU A 97 -10.03 1.97 4.10
N GLY A 98 -8.91 1.58 3.50
CA GLY A 98 -7.58 1.83 4.05
C GLY A 98 -7.20 0.78 5.09
N ASP A 99 -6.11 1.02 5.83
CA ASP A 99 -5.54 0.08 6.79
C ASP A 99 -5.20 -1.29 6.16
N VAL A 100 -4.80 -1.25 4.89
CA VAL A 100 -4.41 -2.42 4.12
C VAL A 100 -3.01 -2.22 3.58
N GLN A 101 -2.26 -3.31 3.49
CA GLN A 101 -0.93 -3.32 2.91
C GLN A 101 -1.03 -2.99 1.40
N ARG A 102 -0.23 -2.02 0.95
CA ARG A 102 -0.07 -1.68 -0.46
C ARG A 102 1.39 -1.48 -0.81
N THR A 103 1.73 -1.80 -2.05
CA THR A 103 3.04 -1.54 -2.63
C THR A 103 2.90 -0.47 -3.69
N VAL A 104 3.68 0.59 -3.58
CA VAL A 104 3.90 1.57 -4.64
C VAL A 104 5.20 1.18 -5.33
N GLN A 105 5.12 0.94 -6.64
CA GLN A 105 6.23 0.43 -7.42
C GLN A 105 6.96 1.55 -8.16
N ASN A 106 8.18 1.27 -8.57
CA ASN A 106 8.98 2.11 -9.47
C ASN A 106 9.25 3.52 -8.93
N LEU A 107 9.50 3.65 -7.64
CA LEU A 107 9.90 4.92 -7.03
C LEU A 107 11.41 5.11 -7.15
N GLN A 108 11.86 6.33 -7.39
CA GLN A 108 13.28 6.63 -7.57
C GLN A 108 13.89 7.17 -6.26
N ILE A 109 15.06 6.65 -5.88
CA ILE A 109 15.87 7.25 -4.81
C ILE A 109 16.57 8.49 -5.36
N VAL A 110 16.27 9.66 -4.80
CA VAL A 110 16.84 10.94 -5.26
C VAL A 110 18.04 11.39 -4.45
N ARG A 111 18.12 10.99 -3.18
CA ARG A 111 19.24 11.32 -2.30
C ARG A 111 19.31 10.32 -1.15
N ILE A 112 20.53 10.06 -0.70
CA ILE A 112 20.81 9.27 0.49
C ILE A 112 21.62 10.16 1.43
N ASP A 113 21.22 10.21 2.70
CA ASP A 113 21.94 10.90 3.77
C ASP A 113 22.49 9.84 4.74
N MET A 114 23.78 9.56 4.61
CA MET A 114 24.47 8.53 5.40
C MET A 114 24.62 8.91 6.87
N GLU A 115 24.81 10.20 7.17
CA GLU A 115 25.02 10.67 8.55
C GLU A 115 23.74 10.53 9.36
N ARG A 116 22.59 10.82 8.73
CA ARG A 116 21.28 10.77 9.38
C ARG A 116 20.52 9.47 9.14
N GLN A 117 21.08 8.55 8.36
CA GLN A 117 20.44 7.30 7.92
C GLN A 117 19.06 7.55 7.26
N LEU A 118 18.99 8.50 6.32
CA LEU A 118 17.76 8.87 5.62
C LEU A 118 17.81 8.50 4.14
N LEU A 119 16.69 7.97 3.64
CA LEU A 119 16.44 7.72 2.22
C LEU A 119 15.40 8.72 1.72
N LEU A 120 15.77 9.53 0.72
CA LEU A 120 14.83 10.43 0.05
C LEU A 120 14.33 9.78 -1.22
N VAL A 121 13.03 9.47 -1.23
CA VAL A 121 12.34 8.78 -2.33
C VAL A 121 11.43 9.77 -3.05
N ARG A 122 11.50 9.81 -4.38
CA ARG A 122 10.61 10.61 -5.20
C ARG A 122 9.27 9.89 -5.38
N GLY A 123 8.23 10.42 -4.74
CA GLY A 123 6.85 9.98 -4.93
C GLY A 123 6.09 9.85 -3.61
N ALA A 124 4.93 9.21 -3.67
CA ALA A 124 4.09 8.97 -2.50
C ALA A 124 4.37 7.60 -1.90
N VAL A 125 4.56 7.56 -0.59
CA VAL A 125 4.73 6.35 0.21
C VAL A 125 3.43 6.02 0.93
N PRO A 126 2.98 4.74 0.96
CA PRO A 126 1.74 4.37 1.63
C PRO A 126 1.90 4.44 3.15
N GLY A 127 1.09 5.26 3.79
CA GLY A 127 0.99 5.34 5.26
C GLY A 127 1.00 6.76 5.79
N ALA A 128 0.82 6.89 7.10
CA ALA A 128 1.01 8.15 7.80
C ALA A 128 2.48 8.29 8.27
N PRO A 129 2.97 9.52 8.54
CA PRO A 129 4.28 9.71 9.16
C PRO A 129 4.42 8.91 10.46
N GLY A 130 5.59 8.31 10.68
CA GLY A 130 5.87 7.46 11.84
C GLY A 130 5.43 6.00 11.69
N GLY A 131 4.82 5.62 10.56
CA GLY A 131 4.54 4.23 10.23
C GLY A 131 5.75 3.52 9.61
N ASP A 132 5.79 2.20 9.78
CA ASP A 132 6.84 1.36 9.20
C ASP A 132 6.60 1.08 7.72
N VAL A 133 7.69 1.08 6.95
CA VAL A 133 7.68 0.78 5.52
C VAL A 133 8.80 -0.18 5.16
N ILE A 134 8.55 -0.98 4.12
CA ILE A 134 9.49 -1.95 3.59
C ILE A 134 9.93 -1.44 2.22
N VAL A 135 11.23 -1.21 2.07
CA VAL A 135 11.84 -0.79 0.79
C VAL A 135 12.62 -1.96 0.22
N ARG A 136 12.42 -2.25 -1.07
CA ARG A 136 13.11 -3.31 -1.79
C ARG A 136 13.50 -2.83 -3.20
N PRO A 137 14.52 -3.41 -3.83
CA PRO A 137 14.80 -3.19 -5.24
C PRO A 137 13.55 -3.45 -6.08
N ALA A 138 13.29 -2.60 -7.09
CA ALA A 138 12.10 -2.73 -7.92
C ALA A 138 12.19 -3.95 -8.84
N VAL A 139 11.13 -4.77 -8.86
CA VAL A 139 11.08 -5.98 -9.69
C VAL A 139 11.03 -5.64 -11.18
N LYS A 140 10.53 -4.46 -11.56
CA LYS A 140 10.28 -4.05 -12.95
C LYS A 140 11.34 -3.12 -13.54
N ALA A 141 12.36 -2.75 -12.77
CA ALA A 141 13.36 -1.76 -13.17
C ALA A 141 14.53 -2.33 -13.99
N GLY A 142 14.55 -3.65 -14.19
CA GLY A 142 15.60 -4.37 -14.94
C GLY A 142 15.01 -5.31 -15.99
N ALA A 143 14.28 -4.76 -16.96
CA ALA A 143 14.03 -5.34 -18.28
C ALA A 143 14.53 -4.36 -19.34
#